data_AF-A0A2U9S6D8-F1
#
_entry.id   AF-A0A2U9S6D8-F1
#
_cell.length_a   1.000
_cell.length_b   1.000
_cell.length_c   1.000
_cell.angle_alpha   90.00
_cell.angle_beta   90.00
_cell.angle_gamma   90.00
#
_symmetry.space_group_name_H-M   'P 1'
#
loop_
_entity.id
_entity.type
_entity.pdbx_description
1 polymer ?
#
loop_
_entity_poly.entity_id
_entity_poly.type
_entity_poly.pdbx_seq_one_letter_code
_entity_poly.pdbx_strand_id
1 'polypeptide(L)'
;MELKGDGKADPVDCVRTVHFLRYCVDHGIAPDAVSDATFTAFAASLASGTLVAKPQRVERMARQQWNRAVAAALPGWPVAPVPVTSNRDDYQLPLDRLPPSFATDLAAWMRRLSGADPLDEFGPARPLRPSSLKTARGHVLRFAAALVHAGEDPQALTTLAALVVPERFKAALLWLMTRRCGASPGLIEQAKCLLSVARHWVQAPKADLERLNKLVAKLGVRRKGMTAKNRARLRAFDDPKHLLALLTLPVRLMDKADRVAAPSRREALMAQTAVAIQILLLVPLRRLNLLRLDVHRHLCRSRSGRHAVVHLVIPAEETKTSQPIEAVLPEPLVRMIDHFMTRYHPLLTSDTDGLLFPGRDGGCKHITALTAQIERAVRDHTGLAVNPHLFRHLAGKLSQQFDPGNYELSRQLLGHRSTDTTVTYYTGQDTAAAVARYDANILERTSSLRGKVVGR
;
A
#
# COMPACT_ATOMS: atom_id res chain seq x y z
N MET A 1 19.31 2.72 -33.66
CA MET A 1 19.83 2.88 -32.29
C MET A 1 19.31 1.72 -31.44
N GLU A 2 19.96 0.56 -31.53
CA GLU A 2 19.60 -0.62 -30.72
C GLU A 2 20.26 -0.48 -29.35
N LEU A 3 19.44 -0.35 -28.30
CA LEU A 3 19.90 -0.45 -26.91
C LEU A 3 20.23 -1.92 -26.58
N LYS A 4 21.40 -2.40 -27.02
CA LYS A 4 22.03 -3.61 -26.44
C LYS A 4 23.00 -3.17 -25.35
N GLY A 5 22.48 -3.03 -24.15
CA GLY A 5 23.26 -2.89 -22.92
C GLY A 5 22.85 -3.97 -21.93
N ASP A 6 23.82 -4.70 -21.38
CA ASP A 6 23.70 -5.87 -20.51
C ASP A 6 23.11 -5.60 -19.10
N GLY A 7 22.21 -4.64 -18.99
CA GLY A 7 21.40 -4.38 -17.81
C GLY A 7 19.93 -4.41 -18.18
N LYS A 8 19.33 -5.60 -18.34
CA LYS A 8 17.92 -5.77 -18.75
C LYS A 8 16.98 -4.88 -17.92
N ALA A 9 16.52 -3.79 -18.53
CA ALA A 9 15.41 -2.98 -18.03
C ALA A 9 14.12 -3.84 -18.04
N ASP A 10 13.17 -3.56 -17.14
CA ASP A 10 11.86 -4.21 -17.15
C ASP A 10 11.24 -4.06 -18.56
N PRO A 11 10.71 -5.12 -19.20
CA PRO A 11 10.15 -5.02 -20.55
C PRO A 11 9.14 -3.87 -20.69
N VAL A 12 8.39 -3.53 -19.62
CA VAL A 12 7.43 -2.41 -19.63
C VAL A 12 8.12 -1.04 -19.54
N ASP A 13 9.27 -0.96 -18.87
CA ASP A 13 10.06 0.26 -18.74
C ASP A 13 10.88 0.53 -20.01
N CYS A 14 11.35 -0.51 -20.69
CA CYS A 14 12.03 -0.41 -21.98
C CYS A 14 11.09 0.08 -23.07
N VAL A 15 9.87 -0.46 -23.14
CA VAL A 15 8.84 -0.08 -24.13
C VAL A 15 8.49 1.41 -24.07
N ARG A 16 8.53 2.06 -22.90
CA ARG A 16 8.11 3.47 -22.78
C ARG A 16 9.17 4.47 -23.20
N THR A 17 10.44 4.17 -22.98
CA THR A 17 11.56 4.95 -23.54
C THR A 17 11.61 4.79 -25.06
N VAL A 18 11.25 3.61 -25.59
CA VAL A 18 11.14 3.36 -27.03
C VAL A 18 10.11 4.29 -27.70
N HIS A 19 8.97 4.57 -27.05
CA HIS A 19 7.99 5.53 -27.60
C HIS A 19 8.57 6.95 -27.73
N PHE A 20 9.33 7.41 -26.74
CA PHE A 20 9.97 8.72 -26.80
C PHE A 20 11.09 8.77 -27.85
N LEU A 21 11.94 7.73 -27.91
CA LEU A 21 12.99 7.64 -28.93
C LEU A 21 12.41 7.57 -30.34
N ARG A 22 11.32 6.81 -30.52
CA ARG A 22 10.59 6.77 -31.79
C ARG A 22 10.01 8.12 -32.15
N TYR A 23 9.41 8.84 -31.18
CA TYR A 23 8.96 10.21 -31.40
C TYR A 23 10.11 11.13 -31.87
N CYS A 24 11.29 11.03 -31.26
CA CYS A 24 12.45 11.81 -31.69
C CYS A 24 12.88 11.46 -33.11
N VAL A 25 12.93 10.17 -33.46
CA VAL A 25 13.24 9.70 -34.83
C VAL A 25 12.22 10.21 -35.85
N ASP A 26 10.92 10.08 -35.53
CA ASP A 26 9.82 10.50 -36.42
C ASP A 26 9.82 12.03 -36.66
N HIS A 27 10.43 12.81 -35.76
CA HIS A 27 10.55 14.27 -35.87
C HIS A 27 11.97 14.75 -36.21
N GLY A 28 12.89 13.83 -36.55
CA GLY A 28 14.27 14.17 -36.94
C GLY A 28 15.11 14.79 -35.82
N ILE A 29 14.78 14.54 -34.56
CA ILE A 29 15.45 15.14 -33.39
C ILE A 29 16.67 14.29 -33.02
N ALA A 30 17.86 14.83 -33.24
CA ALA A 30 19.12 14.23 -32.80
C ALA A 30 19.20 14.16 -31.26
N PRO A 31 19.90 13.17 -30.67
CA PRO A 31 20.01 13.05 -29.22
C PRO A 31 20.51 14.34 -28.54
N ASP A 32 21.52 14.99 -29.12
CA ASP A 32 22.12 16.22 -28.56
C ASP A 32 21.19 17.44 -28.65
N ALA A 33 20.13 17.37 -29.48
CA ALA A 33 19.11 18.41 -29.62
C ALA A 33 17.91 18.20 -28.69
N VAL A 34 17.89 17.11 -27.91
CA VAL A 34 16.79 16.83 -26.97
C VAL A 34 16.83 17.80 -25.80
N SER A 35 15.72 18.51 -25.59
CA SER A 35 15.55 19.49 -24.51
C SER A 35 14.25 19.30 -23.76
N ASP A 36 14.01 20.15 -22.74
CA ASP A 36 12.73 20.20 -22.02
C ASP A 36 11.53 20.43 -22.96
N ALA A 37 11.73 21.22 -24.02
CA ALA A 37 10.70 21.49 -25.03
C ALA A 37 10.34 20.22 -25.83
N THR A 38 11.32 19.36 -26.12
CA THR A 38 11.11 18.08 -26.83
C THR A 38 10.18 17.16 -26.04
N PHE A 39 10.38 17.06 -24.72
CA PHE A 39 9.53 16.25 -23.85
C PHE A 39 8.13 16.86 -23.70
N THR A 40 8.01 18.19 -23.66
CA THR A 40 6.71 18.87 -23.64
C THR A 40 5.93 18.62 -24.93
N ALA A 41 6.58 18.69 -26.09
CA ALA A 41 5.97 18.38 -27.38
C ALA A 41 5.57 16.89 -27.49
N PHE A 42 6.40 15.99 -26.98
CA PHE A 42 6.06 14.57 -26.85
C PHE A 42 4.82 14.35 -25.97
N ALA A 43 4.72 15.02 -24.82
CA ALA A 43 3.54 14.92 -23.95
C ALA A 43 2.25 15.40 -24.64
N ALA A 44 2.34 16.48 -25.41
CA ALA A 44 1.22 16.99 -26.20
C ALA A 44 0.80 15.99 -27.29
N SER A 45 1.75 15.41 -28.01
CA SER A 45 1.50 14.35 -29.01
C SER A 45 0.85 13.11 -28.40
N LEU A 46 1.28 12.70 -27.20
CA LEU A 46 0.64 11.60 -26.48
C LEU A 46 -0.82 11.92 -26.10
N ALA A 47 -1.12 13.17 -25.77
CA ALA A 47 -2.46 13.59 -25.35
C ALA A 47 -3.44 13.72 -26.52
N SER A 48 -2.98 14.13 -27.71
CA SER A 48 -3.83 14.33 -28.88
C SER A 48 -3.87 13.13 -29.84
N GLY A 49 -2.79 12.35 -29.92
CA GLY A 49 -2.58 11.36 -30.98
C GLY A 49 -2.55 9.90 -30.53
N THR A 50 -2.69 9.59 -29.23
CA THR A 50 -2.56 8.20 -28.75
C THR A 50 -3.61 7.82 -27.69
N LEU A 51 -3.99 6.53 -27.66
CA LEU A 51 -4.87 5.95 -26.62
C LEU A 51 -4.12 5.69 -25.28
N VAL A 52 -3.11 6.49 -24.97
CA VAL A 52 -2.34 6.34 -23.72
C VAL A 52 -3.14 6.90 -22.56
N ALA A 53 -3.57 6.03 -21.64
CA ALA A 53 -4.45 6.41 -20.52
C ALA A 53 -3.86 7.46 -19.56
N LYS A 54 -2.54 7.67 -19.53
CA LYS A 54 -1.84 8.64 -18.64
C LYS A 54 -0.61 9.26 -19.30
N PRO A 55 -0.79 10.18 -20.27
CA PRO A 55 0.29 10.77 -21.06
C PRO A 55 1.41 11.38 -20.20
N GLN A 56 1.04 12.13 -19.16
CA GLN A 56 1.99 12.81 -18.26
C GLN A 56 2.83 11.83 -17.43
N ARG A 57 2.34 10.60 -17.21
CA ARG A 57 3.15 9.57 -16.53
C ARG A 57 4.20 9.00 -17.49
N VAL A 58 3.85 8.85 -18.77
CA VAL A 58 4.74 8.30 -19.79
C VAL A 58 5.87 9.28 -20.07
N GLU A 59 5.56 10.56 -20.27
CA GLU A 59 6.57 11.61 -20.45
C GLU A 59 7.52 11.69 -19.25
N ARG A 60 7.02 11.74 -18.01
CA ARG A 60 7.88 11.74 -16.81
C ARG A 60 8.80 10.52 -16.74
N MET A 61 8.28 9.32 -17.06
CA MET A 61 9.10 8.11 -17.08
C MET A 61 10.19 8.19 -18.16
N ALA A 62 9.88 8.73 -19.34
CA ALA A 62 10.86 8.95 -20.40
C ALA A 62 11.97 9.90 -19.93
N ARG A 63 11.65 11.02 -19.28
CA ARG A 63 12.64 11.94 -18.68
C ARG A 63 13.51 11.27 -17.62
N GLN A 64 12.90 10.45 -16.74
CA GLN A 64 13.64 9.72 -15.70
C GLN A 64 14.62 8.70 -16.30
N GLN A 65 14.23 8.02 -17.37
CA GLN A 65 15.11 7.06 -18.05
C GLN A 65 16.19 7.77 -18.85
N TRP A 66 15.89 8.91 -19.49
CA TRP A 66 16.88 9.78 -20.11
C TRP A 66 17.97 10.17 -19.11
N ASN A 67 17.58 10.68 -17.93
CA ASN A 67 18.54 11.09 -16.90
C ASN A 67 19.34 9.92 -16.31
N ARG A 68 18.78 8.70 -16.30
CA ARG A 68 19.54 7.50 -15.95
C ARG A 68 20.59 7.14 -16.99
N ALA A 69 20.25 7.24 -18.27
CA ALA A 69 21.18 7.01 -19.37
C ALA A 69 22.34 8.03 -19.36
N VAL A 70 22.02 9.30 -19.08
CA VAL A 70 23.01 10.37 -18.82
C VAL A 70 23.92 9.99 -17.65
N ALA A 71 23.33 9.61 -16.50
CA ALA A 71 24.09 9.26 -15.30
C ALA A 71 24.94 7.99 -15.46
N ALA A 72 24.53 7.06 -16.34
CA ALA A 72 25.28 5.85 -16.66
C ALA A 72 26.38 6.07 -17.71
N ALA A 73 26.56 7.31 -18.20
CA ALA A 73 27.55 7.68 -19.21
C ALA A 73 27.55 6.74 -20.44
N LEU A 74 26.36 6.44 -20.96
CA LEU A 74 26.24 5.54 -22.12
C LEU A 74 26.98 6.13 -23.33
N PRO A 75 27.82 5.36 -24.05
CA PRO A 75 28.56 5.84 -25.21
C PRO A 75 27.62 6.42 -26.28
N GLY A 76 27.90 7.64 -26.73
CA GLY A 76 27.09 8.35 -27.73
C GLY A 76 25.74 8.87 -27.20
N TRP A 77 25.50 8.80 -25.88
CA TRP A 77 24.34 9.41 -25.25
C TRP A 77 24.66 10.85 -24.78
N PRO A 78 23.70 11.78 -24.89
CA PRO A 78 23.90 13.17 -24.44
C PRO A 78 24.27 13.26 -22.96
N VAL A 79 25.02 14.30 -22.59
CA VAL A 79 25.54 14.49 -21.22
C VAL A 79 24.60 15.35 -20.36
N ALA A 80 23.65 16.05 -20.96
CA ALA A 80 22.77 16.97 -20.23
C ALA A 80 21.53 16.27 -19.65
N PRO A 81 21.30 16.33 -18.33
CA PRO A 81 20.04 15.88 -17.73
C PRO A 81 18.92 16.86 -18.04
N VAL A 82 17.70 16.34 -18.19
CA VAL A 82 16.49 17.15 -18.38
C VAL A 82 15.72 17.34 -17.06
N PRO A 83 15.01 18.47 -16.88
CA PRO A 83 14.15 18.67 -15.72
C PRO A 83 13.09 17.57 -15.62
N VAL A 84 12.78 17.09 -14.40
CA VAL A 84 11.68 16.14 -14.18
C VAL A 84 10.64 16.83 -13.31
N THR A 85 9.50 17.19 -13.91
CA THR A 85 8.37 17.76 -13.17
C THR A 85 7.76 16.70 -12.24
N SER A 86 7.53 17.08 -10.99
CA SER A 86 6.86 16.23 -10.03
C SER A 86 5.35 16.44 -10.12
N ASN A 87 4.58 15.42 -10.51
CA ASN A 87 3.12 15.44 -10.40
C ASN A 87 2.63 15.25 -8.95
N ARG A 88 3.52 15.30 -7.96
CA ARG A 88 3.08 15.34 -6.57
C ARG A 88 2.47 16.71 -6.37
N ASP A 89 1.20 16.71 -6.02
CA ASP A 89 0.47 17.87 -5.50
C ASP A 89 1.02 18.24 -4.11
N ASP A 90 2.31 18.57 -4.06
CA ASP A 90 3.08 18.77 -2.86
C ASP A 90 3.03 20.24 -2.47
N TYR A 91 2.00 20.58 -1.69
CA TYR A 91 1.90 21.87 -1.02
C TYR A 91 2.60 21.84 0.33
N GLN A 92 3.37 20.81 0.67
CA GLN A 92 4.07 20.81 1.95
C GLN A 92 5.08 21.95 1.94
N LEU A 93 5.00 22.81 2.97
CA LEU A 93 5.93 23.91 3.11
C LEU A 93 7.30 23.36 3.50
N PRO A 94 8.38 23.70 2.76
CA PRO A 94 9.73 23.37 3.17
C PRO A 94 10.05 24.05 4.51
N LEU A 95 10.81 23.37 5.38
CA LEU A 95 11.02 23.83 6.76
C LEU A 95 11.82 25.14 6.83
N ASP A 96 12.63 25.43 5.82
CA ASP A 96 13.42 26.66 5.68
C ASP A 96 12.57 27.92 5.43
N ARG A 97 11.30 27.76 5.04
CA ARG A 97 10.33 28.86 4.88
C ARG A 97 9.63 29.25 6.19
N LEU A 98 9.86 28.49 7.25
CA LEU A 98 9.31 28.77 8.59
C LEU A 98 10.42 29.32 9.50
N PRO A 99 10.06 30.10 10.54
CA PRO A 99 11.02 30.57 11.53
C PRO A 99 11.87 29.44 12.13
N PRO A 100 13.15 29.68 12.44
CA PRO A 100 14.00 28.67 13.11
C PRO A 100 13.42 28.16 14.43
N SER A 101 12.68 29.00 15.16
CA SER A 101 11.95 28.62 16.37
C SER A 101 10.94 27.50 16.13
N PHE A 102 10.29 27.48 14.96
CA PHE A 102 9.32 26.45 14.61
C PHE A 102 10.01 25.11 14.36
N ALA A 103 11.16 25.12 13.69
CA ALA A 103 11.95 23.92 13.44
C ALA A 103 12.41 23.27 14.75
N THR A 104 12.88 24.09 15.70
CA THR A 104 13.28 23.65 17.04
C THR A 104 12.10 23.06 17.82
N ASP A 105 10.95 23.74 17.83
CA ASP A 105 9.75 23.27 18.52
C ASP A 105 9.21 21.95 17.92
N LEU A 106 9.18 21.85 16.59
CA LEU A 106 8.81 20.62 15.88
C LEU A 106 9.76 19.46 16.21
N ALA A 107 11.08 19.72 16.26
CA ALA A 107 12.06 18.69 16.60
C ALA A 107 11.92 18.22 18.06
N ALA A 108 11.68 19.14 18.99
CA ALA A 108 11.45 18.82 20.40
C ALA A 108 10.18 17.95 20.58
N TRP A 109 9.08 18.33 19.93
CA TRP A 109 7.85 17.52 19.91
C TRP A 109 8.08 16.12 19.33
N MET A 110 8.81 16.02 18.21
CA MET A 110 9.13 14.73 17.60
C MET A 110 10.00 13.85 18.51
N ARG A 111 10.95 14.45 19.24
CA ARG A 111 11.81 13.76 20.22
C ARG A 111 11.02 13.22 21.41
N ARG A 112 10.02 13.97 21.90
CA ARG A 112 9.07 13.46 22.91
C ARG A 112 8.30 12.26 22.37
N LEU A 113 7.75 12.37 21.15
CA LEU A 113 6.97 11.27 20.56
C LEU A 113 7.80 10.02 20.24
N SER A 114 9.10 10.14 20.02
CA SER A 114 10.00 9.00 19.84
C SER A 114 10.34 8.29 21.15
N GLY A 115 9.87 8.78 22.30
CA GLY A 115 10.14 8.20 23.62
C GLY A 115 11.58 8.39 24.07
N ALA A 116 12.20 9.53 23.73
CA ALA A 116 13.54 9.86 24.22
C ALA A 116 13.60 9.94 25.75
N ASP A 117 12.49 10.33 26.37
CA ASP A 117 12.22 10.17 27.79
C ASP A 117 11.02 9.21 27.96
N PRO A 118 11.24 7.97 28.43
CA PRO A 118 10.17 6.98 28.61
C PRO A 118 9.14 7.33 29.69
N LEU A 119 9.47 8.25 30.61
CA LEU A 119 8.63 8.61 31.75
C LEU A 119 8.12 10.06 31.68
N ASP A 120 8.27 10.73 30.53
CA ASP A 120 7.69 12.05 30.28
C ASP A 120 6.16 11.98 30.48
N GLU A 121 5.66 12.73 31.47
CA GLU A 121 4.24 12.82 31.85
C GLU A 121 3.34 13.17 30.65
N PHE A 122 3.86 13.98 29.72
CA PHE A 122 3.15 14.42 28.52
C PHE A 122 3.56 13.63 27.27
N GLY A 123 4.45 12.65 27.43
CA GLY A 123 4.88 11.71 26.42
C GLY A 123 3.82 10.67 26.08
N PRO A 124 3.93 9.99 24.93
CA PRO A 124 3.03 8.90 24.62
C PRO A 124 3.35 7.68 25.49
N ALA A 125 2.33 7.00 26.01
CA ALA A 125 2.50 5.76 26.80
C ALA A 125 3.30 4.66 26.07
N ARG A 126 3.36 4.71 24.74
CA ARG A 126 4.30 3.91 23.94
C ARG A 126 4.96 4.80 22.89
N PRO A 127 6.28 4.73 22.72
CA PRO A 127 6.99 5.47 21.67
C PRO A 127 6.40 5.23 20.28
N LEU A 128 6.30 6.29 19.48
CA LEU A 128 5.82 6.19 18.10
C LEU A 128 6.90 5.57 17.21
N ARG A 129 6.48 4.67 16.32
CA ARG A 129 7.35 4.09 15.30
C ARG A 129 7.87 5.18 14.34
N PRO A 130 9.05 5.01 13.73
CA PRO A 130 9.61 5.97 12.76
C PRO A 130 8.66 6.36 11.63
N SER A 131 7.85 5.42 11.13
CA SER A 131 6.84 5.69 10.09
C SER A 131 5.67 6.54 10.59
N SER A 132 5.26 6.36 11.85
CA SER A 132 4.25 7.21 12.50
C SER A 132 4.79 8.62 12.74
N LEU A 133 6.04 8.75 13.19
CA LEU A 133 6.72 10.04 13.35
C LEU A 133 6.82 10.79 12.02
N LYS A 134 7.23 10.12 10.94
CA LYS A 134 7.28 10.70 9.59
C LYS A 134 5.89 11.19 9.14
N THR A 135 4.85 10.43 9.44
CA THR A 135 3.46 10.81 9.11
C THR A 135 3.01 12.03 9.92
N ALA A 136 3.30 12.05 11.22
CA ALA A 136 2.96 13.15 12.12
C ALA A 136 3.69 14.46 11.72
N ARG A 137 5.00 14.39 11.44
CA ARG A 137 5.77 15.51 10.88
C ARG A 137 5.15 16.03 9.59
N GLY A 138 4.83 15.13 8.67
CA GLY A 138 4.17 15.50 7.41
C GLY A 138 2.79 16.10 7.59
N HIS A 139 2.03 15.72 8.61
CA HIS A 139 0.74 16.35 8.96
C HIS A 139 0.93 17.78 9.41
N VAL A 140 1.88 18.03 10.31
CA VAL A 140 2.19 19.37 10.81
C VAL A 140 2.62 20.29 9.69
N LEU A 141 3.61 19.88 8.88
CA LEU A 141 4.14 20.74 7.81
C LEU A 141 3.11 21.04 6.72
N ARG A 142 2.27 20.06 6.34
CA ARG A 142 1.16 20.30 5.42
C ARG A 142 0.07 21.18 6.03
N PHE A 143 -0.10 21.16 7.35
CA PHE A 143 -1.08 22.02 8.01
C PHE A 143 -0.57 23.47 8.10
N ALA A 144 0.71 23.66 8.41
CA ALA A 144 1.37 24.97 8.34
C ALA A 144 1.30 25.55 6.93
N ALA A 145 1.54 24.74 5.91
CA ALA A 145 1.40 25.18 4.52
C ALA A 145 -0.04 25.59 4.15
N ALA A 146 -1.03 24.86 4.66
CA ALA A 146 -2.43 25.21 4.45
C ALA A 146 -2.79 26.57 5.06
N LEU A 147 -2.19 26.93 6.20
CA LEU A 147 -2.32 28.27 6.79
C LEU A 147 -1.70 29.35 5.92
N VAL A 148 -0.48 29.12 5.44
CA VAL A 148 0.20 30.07 4.54
C VAL A 148 -0.62 30.30 3.27
N HIS A 149 -1.15 29.23 2.67
CA HIS A 149 -2.04 29.37 1.52
C HIS A 149 -3.42 29.97 1.85
N ALA A 150 -3.84 29.97 3.11
CA ALA A 150 -5.03 30.66 3.58
C ALA A 150 -4.78 32.16 3.86
N GLY A 151 -3.55 32.65 3.67
CA GLY A 151 -3.17 34.05 3.80
C GLY A 151 -2.38 34.39 5.07
N GLU A 152 -2.01 33.40 5.88
CA GLU A 152 -1.17 33.64 7.07
C GLU A 152 0.29 33.88 6.66
N ASP A 153 0.95 34.85 7.30
CA ASP A 153 2.39 35.06 7.13
C ASP A 153 3.16 33.84 7.70
N PRO A 154 4.01 33.17 6.90
CA PRO A 154 4.90 32.11 7.40
C PRO A 154 5.72 32.52 8.64
N GLN A 155 6.13 33.79 8.74
CA GLN A 155 6.94 34.28 9.86
C GLN A 155 6.15 34.37 11.17
N ALA A 156 4.81 34.45 11.09
CA ALA A 156 3.92 34.41 12.25
C ALA A 156 3.74 33.00 12.84
N LEU A 157 4.24 31.96 12.16
CA LEU A 157 4.18 30.56 12.59
C LEU A 157 5.46 30.17 13.34
N THR A 158 5.67 30.76 14.52
CA THR A 158 6.91 30.61 15.31
C THR A 158 7.01 29.28 16.08
N THR A 159 5.88 28.67 16.44
CA THR A 159 5.83 27.40 17.19
C THR A 159 4.62 26.57 16.76
N LEU A 160 4.51 25.33 17.21
CA LEU A 160 3.34 24.48 16.99
C LEU A 160 2.07 25.05 17.60
N ALA A 161 2.17 25.90 18.64
CA ALA A 161 1.04 26.61 19.24
C ALA A 161 0.33 27.50 18.22
N ALA A 162 1.08 28.13 17.30
CA ALA A 162 0.54 28.96 16.24
C ALA A 162 -0.44 28.20 15.34
N LEU A 163 -0.28 26.89 15.16
CA LEU A 163 -1.13 26.07 14.29
C LEU A 163 -2.46 25.67 14.92
N VAL A 164 -2.54 25.68 16.25
CA VAL A 164 -3.68 25.16 17.02
C VAL A 164 -4.53 26.26 17.65
N VAL A 165 -4.24 27.52 17.34
CA VAL A 165 -5.16 28.63 17.62
C VAL A 165 -6.48 28.38 16.88
N PRO A 166 -7.65 28.44 17.53
CA PRO A 166 -8.92 28.01 16.92
C PRO A 166 -9.24 28.65 15.57
N GLU A 167 -8.97 29.95 15.40
CA GLU A 167 -9.23 30.66 14.13
C GLU A 167 -8.28 30.21 13.02
N ARG A 168 -6.98 30.13 13.31
CA ARG A 168 -5.97 29.59 12.37
C ARG A 168 -6.31 28.14 12.00
N PHE A 169 -6.58 27.31 12.99
CA PHE A 169 -6.95 25.91 12.77
C PHE A 169 -8.17 25.77 11.85
N LYS A 170 -9.20 26.60 12.05
CA LYS A 170 -10.37 26.66 11.18
C LYS A 170 -10.02 27.10 9.76
N ALA A 171 -9.22 28.16 9.59
CA ALA A 171 -8.80 28.64 8.27
C ALA A 171 -8.03 27.58 7.48
N ALA A 172 -7.08 26.89 8.12
CA ALA A 172 -6.32 25.81 7.50
C ALA A 172 -7.23 24.64 7.09
N LEU A 173 -8.19 24.26 7.94
CA LEU A 173 -9.17 23.22 7.61
C LEU A 173 -10.04 23.59 6.42
N LEU A 174 -10.53 24.83 6.35
CA LEU A 174 -11.33 25.30 5.22
C LEU A 174 -10.54 25.22 3.92
N TRP A 175 -9.29 25.70 3.90
CA TRP A 175 -8.43 25.58 2.73
C TRP A 175 -8.19 24.12 2.31
N LEU A 176 -7.92 23.23 3.29
CA LEU A 176 -7.73 21.81 3.05
C LEU A 176 -8.99 21.13 2.52
N MET A 177 -10.17 21.55 2.97
CA MET A 177 -11.46 21.06 2.46
C MET A 177 -11.69 21.52 1.02
N THR A 178 -11.45 22.80 0.71
CA THR A 178 -11.56 23.34 -0.65
C THR A 178 -10.66 22.58 -1.60
N ARG A 179 -9.39 22.37 -1.23
CA ARG A 179 -8.41 21.62 -2.04
C ARG A 179 -8.84 20.17 -2.32
N ARG A 180 -9.47 19.51 -1.35
CA ARG A 180 -9.83 18.08 -1.43
C ARG A 180 -11.26 17.84 -1.93
N CYS A 181 -11.98 18.89 -2.30
CA CYS A 181 -13.40 18.86 -2.61
C CYS A 181 -14.23 18.24 -1.47
N GLY A 182 -13.90 18.61 -0.23
CA GLY A 182 -14.59 18.16 0.98
C GLY A 182 -13.70 17.40 1.97
N ALA A 183 -14.34 16.82 2.98
CA ALA A 183 -13.64 16.09 4.03
C ALA A 183 -13.19 14.71 3.54
N SER A 184 -12.03 14.26 4.04
CA SER A 184 -11.47 12.95 3.73
C SER A 184 -10.92 12.28 4.98
N PRO A 185 -10.79 10.93 5.01
CA PRO A 185 -10.16 10.25 6.13
C PRO A 185 -8.76 10.78 6.44
N GLY A 186 -7.97 11.12 5.41
CA GLY A 186 -6.64 11.71 5.59
C GLY A 186 -6.67 13.09 6.25
N LEU A 187 -7.65 13.93 5.91
CA LEU A 187 -7.84 15.23 6.57
C LEU A 187 -8.25 15.07 8.03
N ILE A 188 -9.14 14.11 8.34
CA ILE A 188 -9.55 13.83 9.71
C ILE A 188 -8.35 13.35 10.54
N GLU A 189 -7.53 12.44 10.02
CA GLU A 189 -6.31 11.97 10.71
C GLU A 189 -5.28 13.09 10.88
N GLN A 190 -5.14 13.99 9.89
CA GLN A 190 -4.31 15.18 10.02
C GLN A 190 -4.84 16.11 11.12
N ALA A 191 -6.13 16.44 11.12
CA ALA A 191 -6.75 17.30 12.12
C ALA A 191 -6.66 16.72 13.53
N LYS A 192 -6.83 15.40 13.69
CA LYS A 192 -6.61 14.69 14.97
C LYS A 192 -5.15 14.72 15.42
N CYS A 193 -4.20 14.63 14.49
CA CYS A 193 -2.78 14.80 14.81
C CYS A 193 -2.52 16.18 15.42
N LEU A 194 -3.07 17.24 14.83
CA LEU A 194 -2.92 18.60 15.35
C LEU A 194 -3.72 18.81 16.66
N LEU A 195 -4.86 18.16 16.84
CA LEU A 195 -5.56 18.15 18.12
C LEU A 195 -4.73 17.47 19.22
N SER A 196 -3.98 16.42 18.88
CA SER A 196 -3.02 15.78 19.79
C SER A 196 -1.88 16.74 20.16
N VAL A 197 -1.37 17.50 19.19
CA VAL A 197 -0.39 18.58 19.44
C VAL A 197 -0.96 19.61 20.40
N ALA A 198 -2.19 20.08 20.15
CA ALA A 198 -2.86 21.06 21.02
C ALA A 198 -2.99 20.57 22.46
N ARG A 199 -3.33 19.28 22.65
CA ARG A 199 -3.57 18.70 23.96
C ARG A 199 -2.29 18.35 24.73
N HIS A 200 -1.34 17.69 24.08
CA HIS A 200 -0.21 17.05 24.77
C HIS A 200 1.13 17.78 24.60
N TRP A 201 1.26 18.62 23.57
CA TRP A 201 2.46 19.44 23.37
C TRP A 201 2.23 20.87 23.87
N VAL A 202 1.25 21.55 23.27
CA VAL A 202 0.94 22.96 23.55
C VAL A 202 0.20 23.13 24.87
N GLN A 203 -0.54 22.09 25.30
CA GLN A 203 -1.42 22.15 26.48
C GLN A 203 -2.38 23.34 26.42
N ALA A 204 -3.02 23.52 25.26
CA ALA A 204 -3.92 24.63 25.00
C ALA A 204 -5.08 24.66 26.02
N PRO A 205 -5.63 25.86 26.33
CA PRO A 205 -6.73 25.99 27.28
C PRO A 205 -7.90 25.07 26.96
N LYS A 206 -8.59 24.57 28.01
CA LYS A 206 -9.73 23.66 27.86
C LYS A 206 -10.80 24.18 26.88
N ALA A 207 -11.10 25.48 26.96
CA ALA A 207 -12.04 26.14 26.05
C ALA A 207 -11.62 26.02 24.57
N ASP A 208 -10.33 26.20 24.27
CA ASP A 208 -9.81 26.07 22.91
C ASP A 208 -9.82 24.61 22.45
N LEU A 209 -9.43 23.67 23.31
CA LEU A 209 -9.53 22.23 23.01
C LEU A 209 -10.96 21.80 22.68
N GLU A 210 -11.97 22.31 23.39
CA GLU A 210 -13.37 22.06 23.08
C GLU A 210 -13.77 22.62 21.71
N ARG A 211 -13.32 23.83 21.36
CA ARG A 211 -13.55 24.44 20.04
C ARG A 211 -12.89 23.62 18.92
N LEU A 212 -11.64 23.21 19.09
CA LEU A 212 -10.92 22.36 18.13
C LEU A 212 -11.61 21.01 17.95
N ASN A 213 -12.03 20.36 19.04
CA ASN A 213 -12.80 19.11 18.98
C ASN A 213 -14.10 19.27 18.17
N LYS A 214 -14.85 20.36 18.40
CA LYS A 214 -16.08 20.67 17.65
C LYS A 214 -15.77 20.85 16.16
N LEU A 215 -14.67 21.50 15.80
CA LEU A 215 -14.24 21.65 14.40
C LEU A 215 -13.90 20.30 13.77
N VAL A 216 -13.13 19.46 14.46
CA VAL A 216 -12.78 18.11 13.96
C VAL A 216 -14.01 17.24 13.79
N ALA A 217 -15.00 17.33 14.70
CA ALA A 217 -16.25 16.59 14.58
C ALA A 217 -17.06 16.95 13.32
N LYS A 218 -17.00 18.23 12.89
CA LYS A 218 -17.66 18.70 11.65
C LYS A 218 -17.02 18.17 10.37
N LEU A 219 -15.78 17.68 10.41
CA LEU A 219 -15.12 17.04 9.26
C LEU A 219 -15.73 15.67 8.92
N GLY A 220 -16.71 15.20 9.69
CA GLY A 220 -17.62 14.15 9.24
C GLY A 220 -17.51 12.84 10.02
N VAL A 221 -18.64 12.13 10.01
CA VAL A 221 -18.83 10.84 10.65
C VAL A 221 -17.96 9.80 9.95
N ARG A 222 -17.13 9.13 10.75
CA ARG A 222 -16.19 8.09 10.34
C ARG A 222 -16.93 7.09 9.45
N ARG A 223 -16.47 6.88 8.20
CA ARG A 223 -16.89 5.72 7.42
C ARG A 223 -16.48 4.47 8.20
N LYS A 224 -17.43 3.84 8.87
CA LYS A 224 -17.23 2.58 9.58
C LYS A 224 -17.17 1.46 8.55
N GLY A 225 -16.17 0.58 8.72
CA GLY A 225 -16.02 -0.63 7.93
C GLY A 225 -15.36 -0.44 6.56
N MET A 226 -15.63 -1.40 5.67
CA MET A 226 -14.95 -1.54 4.39
C MET A 226 -15.35 -0.45 3.38
N THR A 227 -14.44 -0.07 2.48
CA THR A 227 -14.77 0.84 1.37
C THR A 227 -15.69 0.16 0.34
N ALA A 228 -16.55 0.93 -0.33
CA ALA A 228 -17.41 0.43 -1.41
C ALA A 228 -16.60 -0.23 -2.53
N LYS A 229 -15.42 0.32 -2.83
CA LYS A 229 -14.46 -0.25 -3.78
C LYS A 229 -14.00 -1.65 -3.38
N ASN A 230 -13.60 -1.85 -2.12
CA ASN A 230 -13.20 -3.17 -1.64
C ASN A 230 -14.40 -4.13 -1.61
N ARG A 231 -15.58 -3.68 -1.17
CA ARG A 231 -16.81 -4.50 -1.19
C ARG A 231 -17.16 -4.95 -2.61
N ALA A 232 -17.11 -4.06 -3.60
CA ALA A 232 -17.39 -4.39 -5.00
C ALA A 232 -16.42 -5.46 -5.53
N ARG A 233 -15.14 -5.37 -5.18
CA ARG A 233 -14.14 -6.39 -5.57
C ARG A 233 -14.37 -7.73 -4.88
N LEU A 234 -14.88 -7.74 -3.65
CA LEU A 234 -15.19 -8.99 -2.94
C LEU A 234 -16.43 -9.70 -3.50
N ARG A 235 -17.38 -8.96 -4.10
CA ARG A 235 -18.57 -9.55 -4.75
C ARG A 235 -18.20 -10.47 -5.91
N ALA A 236 -17.08 -10.21 -6.59
CA ALA A 236 -16.61 -11.11 -7.65
C ALA A 236 -16.36 -12.54 -7.15
N PHE A 237 -16.02 -12.72 -5.87
CA PHE A 237 -15.79 -14.03 -5.25
C PHE A 237 -17.05 -14.74 -4.79
N ASP A 238 -18.24 -14.18 -5.03
CA ASP A 238 -19.49 -14.94 -4.90
C ASP A 238 -19.65 -15.93 -6.07
N ASP A 239 -18.92 -15.74 -7.18
CA ASP A 239 -18.79 -16.73 -8.24
C ASP A 239 -17.70 -17.77 -7.87
N PRO A 240 -18.05 -19.07 -7.72
CA PRO A 240 -17.10 -20.13 -7.42
C PRO A 240 -15.95 -20.23 -8.44
N LYS A 241 -16.17 -19.87 -9.72
CA LYS A 241 -15.12 -19.88 -10.75
C LYS A 241 -14.02 -18.87 -10.45
N HIS A 242 -14.40 -17.66 -10.00
CA HIS A 242 -13.42 -16.64 -9.61
C HIS A 242 -12.64 -17.04 -8.36
N LEU A 243 -13.33 -17.65 -7.38
CA LEU A 243 -12.68 -18.15 -6.17
C LEU A 243 -11.69 -19.27 -6.52
N LEU A 244 -12.11 -20.27 -7.27
CA LEU A 244 -11.25 -21.37 -7.72
C LEU A 244 -10.05 -20.86 -8.54
N ALA A 245 -10.27 -19.90 -9.44
CA ALA A 245 -9.21 -19.30 -10.24
C ALA A 245 -8.14 -18.61 -9.37
N LEU A 246 -8.53 -17.96 -8.27
CA LEU A 246 -7.59 -17.36 -7.32
C LEU A 246 -6.91 -18.41 -6.44
N LEU A 247 -7.65 -19.38 -5.91
CA LEU A 247 -7.11 -20.42 -5.02
C LEU A 247 -6.09 -21.32 -5.71
N THR A 248 -6.29 -21.61 -7.00
CA THR A 248 -5.38 -22.45 -7.81
C THR A 248 -4.25 -21.65 -8.47
N LEU A 249 -4.28 -20.31 -8.41
CA LEU A 249 -3.31 -19.44 -9.07
C LEU A 249 -1.85 -19.71 -8.64
N PRO A 250 -1.52 -19.91 -7.35
CA PRO A 250 -0.14 -20.17 -6.96
C PRO A 250 0.47 -21.38 -7.65
N VAL A 251 -0.24 -22.51 -7.63
CA VAL A 251 0.22 -23.75 -8.28
C VAL A 251 0.39 -23.51 -9.79
N ARG A 252 -0.60 -22.90 -10.44
CA ARG A 252 -0.53 -22.58 -11.88
C ARG A 252 0.65 -21.68 -12.25
N LEU A 253 1.02 -20.72 -11.38
CA LEU A 253 2.16 -19.85 -11.60
C LEU A 253 3.48 -20.60 -11.40
N MET A 254 3.56 -21.49 -10.39
CA MET A 254 4.73 -22.32 -10.16
C MET A 254 4.95 -23.30 -11.33
N ASP A 255 3.90 -24.01 -11.75
CA ASP A 255 3.96 -24.93 -12.89
C ASP A 255 4.39 -24.23 -14.19
N LYS A 256 3.90 -23.00 -14.41
CA LYS A 256 4.32 -22.21 -15.58
C LYS A 256 5.80 -21.83 -15.54
N ALA A 257 6.33 -21.50 -14.36
CA ALA A 257 7.76 -21.24 -14.20
C ALA A 257 8.58 -22.53 -14.42
N ASP A 258 8.11 -23.66 -13.89
CA ASP A 258 8.78 -24.96 -13.96
C ASP A 258 8.83 -25.55 -15.39
N ARG A 259 7.89 -25.19 -16.26
CA ARG A 259 7.92 -25.57 -17.69
C ARG A 259 9.13 -25.03 -18.45
N VAL A 260 9.80 -24.01 -17.94
CA VAL A 260 10.99 -23.43 -18.57
C VAL A 260 12.23 -24.16 -18.06
N ALA A 261 12.90 -24.90 -18.95
CA ALA A 261 14.08 -25.69 -18.59
C ALA A 261 15.22 -24.83 -18.01
N ALA A 262 15.51 -23.70 -18.66
CA ALA A 262 16.48 -22.70 -18.22
C ALA A 262 15.75 -21.41 -17.79
N PRO A 263 15.25 -21.34 -16.54
CA PRO A 263 14.47 -20.20 -16.08
C PRO A 263 15.32 -18.94 -15.99
N SER A 264 14.72 -17.81 -16.34
CA SER A 264 15.34 -16.51 -16.16
C SER A 264 14.77 -15.80 -14.92
N ARG A 265 15.22 -14.56 -14.69
CA ARG A 265 14.64 -13.67 -13.68
C ARG A 265 13.12 -13.50 -13.83
N ARG A 266 12.57 -13.63 -15.04
CA ARG A 266 11.12 -13.54 -15.29
C ARG A 266 10.37 -14.69 -14.61
N GLU A 267 10.81 -15.93 -14.84
CA GLU A 267 10.22 -17.14 -14.25
C GLU A 267 10.42 -17.12 -12.74
N ALA A 268 11.57 -16.66 -12.27
CA ALA A 268 11.81 -16.47 -10.84
C ALA A 268 10.86 -15.47 -10.18
N LEU A 269 10.53 -14.35 -10.84
CA LEU A 269 9.50 -13.42 -10.36
C LEU A 269 8.10 -14.05 -10.38
N MET A 270 7.82 -14.94 -11.34
CA MET A 270 6.56 -15.67 -11.39
C MET A 270 6.42 -16.64 -10.21
N ALA A 271 7.44 -17.46 -9.96
CA ALA A 271 7.53 -18.36 -8.81
C ALA A 271 7.47 -17.60 -7.48
N GLN A 272 8.18 -16.48 -7.36
CA GLN A 272 8.09 -15.60 -6.20
C GLN A 272 6.67 -15.09 -5.96
N THR A 273 5.95 -14.75 -7.04
CA THR A 273 4.56 -14.30 -6.94
C THR A 273 3.63 -15.42 -6.50
N ALA A 274 3.88 -16.66 -6.96
CA ALA A 274 3.16 -17.84 -6.50
C ALA A 274 3.27 -18.00 -4.98
N VAL A 275 4.50 -17.98 -4.45
CA VAL A 275 4.76 -18.06 -3.00
C VAL A 275 4.05 -16.92 -2.26
N ALA A 276 4.16 -15.68 -2.74
CA ALA A 276 3.51 -14.54 -2.09
C ALA A 276 1.99 -14.68 -2.01
N ILE A 277 1.34 -15.15 -3.08
CA ILE A 277 -0.11 -15.36 -3.12
C ILE A 277 -0.50 -16.54 -2.22
N GLN A 278 0.23 -17.65 -2.25
CA GLN A 278 -0.03 -18.81 -1.40
C GLN A 278 0.04 -18.46 0.09
N ILE A 279 1.06 -17.68 0.49
CA ILE A 279 1.17 -17.16 1.86
C ILE A 279 -0.05 -16.30 2.18
N LEU A 280 -0.41 -15.34 1.33
CA LEU A 280 -1.55 -14.44 1.59
C LEU A 280 -2.91 -15.14 1.67
N LEU A 281 -3.06 -16.28 0.98
CA LEU A 281 -4.28 -17.10 1.04
C LEU A 281 -4.39 -17.89 2.36
N LEU A 282 -3.28 -18.45 2.84
CA LEU A 282 -3.27 -19.32 4.03
C LEU A 282 -3.05 -18.54 5.33
N VAL A 283 -2.15 -17.55 5.30
CA VAL A 283 -1.85 -16.66 6.42
C VAL A 283 -2.00 -15.24 5.90
N PRO A 284 -3.16 -14.59 6.07
CA PRO A 284 -3.46 -13.30 5.44
C PRO A 284 -2.66 -12.14 6.07
N LEU A 285 -1.36 -12.08 5.80
CA LEU A 285 -0.41 -11.14 6.39
C LEU A 285 -0.70 -9.71 5.94
N ARG A 286 -0.32 -8.75 6.79
CA ARG A 286 -0.23 -7.35 6.34
C ARG A 286 0.92 -7.23 5.35
N ARG A 287 0.74 -6.44 4.29
CA ARG A 287 1.72 -6.28 3.20
C ARG A 287 3.17 -6.01 3.65
N LEU A 288 3.37 -5.28 4.75
CA LEU A 288 4.71 -4.98 5.27
C LEU A 288 5.34 -6.20 5.95
N ASN A 289 4.54 -7.00 6.65
CA ASN A 289 5.00 -8.27 7.23
C ASN A 289 5.34 -9.26 6.11
N LEU A 290 4.49 -9.39 5.08
CA LEU A 290 4.80 -10.21 3.91
C LEU A 290 6.13 -9.79 3.26
N LEU A 291 6.32 -8.49 3.01
CA LEU A 291 7.52 -7.96 2.36
C LEU A 291 8.82 -8.29 3.11
N ARG A 292 8.75 -8.32 4.45
CA ARG A 292 9.90 -8.49 5.34
C ARG A 292 10.13 -9.95 5.76
N LEU A 293 9.38 -10.89 5.21
CA LEU A 293 9.58 -12.29 5.55
C LEU A 293 10.99 -12.74 5.16
N ASP A 294 11.55 -13.53 6.06
CA ASP A 294 12.94 -13.98 6.06
C ASP A 294 12.92 -15.43 6.51
N VAL A 295 13.52 -16.32 5.73
CA VAL A 295 13.45 -17.77 5.98
C VAL A 295 14.22 -18.19 7.22
N HIS A 296 15.24 -17.45 7.64
CA HIS A 296 16.05 -17.78 8.80
C HIS A 296 15.44 -17.21 10.08
N ARG A 297 14.81 -16.02 10.00
CA ARG A 297 14.24 -15.34 11.16
C ARG A 297 12.79 -15.70 11.44
N HIS A 298 11.99 -15.91 10.39
CA HIS A 298 10.54 -16.04 10.51
C HIS A 298 10.02 -17.45 10.27
N LEU A 299 10.83 -18.37 9.74
CA LEU A 299 10.44 -19.77 9.54
C LEU A 299 11.20 -20.68 10.52
N CYS A 300 10.51 -21.12 11.56
CA CYS A 300 11.06 -22.03 12.57
C CYS A 300 10.73 -23.47 12.21
N ARG A 301 11.75 -24.29 11.97
CA ARG A 301 11.59 -25.73 11.70
C ARG A 301 11.80 -26.53 12.98
N SER A 302 10.89 -27.44 13.30
CA SER A 302 11.01 -28.29 14.50
C SER A 302 12.19 -29.25 14.47
N ARG A 303 12.64 -29.62 13.27
CA ARG A 303 13.81 -30.47 13.00
C ARG A 303 14.31 -30.26 11.57
N SER A 304 15.46 -30.83 11.24
CA SER A 304 15.93 -30.90 9.86
C SER A 304 15.12 -31.90 9.02
N GLY A 305 15.00 -31.64 7.71
CA GLY A 305 14.42 -32.57 6.74
C GLY A 305 12.96 -32.29 6.35
N ARG A 306 12.46 -33.10 5.41
CA ARG A 306 11.17 -32.89 4.71
C ARG A 306 9.91 -33.00 5.58
N HIS A 307 10.00 -33.70 6.71
CA HIS A 307 8.88 -33.92 7.64
C HIS A 307 8.98 -33.03 8.88
N ALA A 308 9.69 -31.91 8.78
CA ALA A 308 9.72 -30.89 9.82
C ALA A 308 8.39 -30.16 9.87
N VAL A 309 7.88 -29.92 11.08
CA VAL A 309 6.79 -28.97 11.27
C VAL A 309 7.41 -27.58 11.15
N VAL A 310 6.86 -26.75 10.28
CA VAL A 310 7.37 -25.40 10.03
C VAL A 310 6.38 -24.38 10.57
N HIS A 311 6.84 -23.54 11.48
CA HIS A 311 6.08 -22.43 12.03
C HIS A 311 6.51 -21.14 11.34
N LEU A 312 5.53 -20.35 10.91
CA LEU A 312 5.72 -18.94 10.63
C LEU A 312 5.58 -18.18 11.94
N VAL A 313 6.66 -17.54 12.39
CA VAL A 313 6.71 -16.75 13.61
C VAL A 313 7.10 -15.32 13.24
N ILE A 314 6.22 -14.36 13.52
CA ILE A 314 6.49 -12.93 13.37
C ILE A 314 6.30 -12.28 14.74
N PRO A 315 7.35 -11.70 15.32
CA PRO A 315 7.28 -11.22 16.68
C PRO A 315 6.49 -9.91 16.78
N ALA A 316 6.01 -9.59 17.98
CA ALA A 316 4.98 -8.56 18.18
C ALA A 316 5.46 -7.15 17.74
N GLU A 317 6.74 -6.88 17.86
CA GLU A 317 7.39 -5.59 17.55
C GLU A 317 7.30 -5.30 16.04
N GLU A 318 7.31 -6.35 15.22
CA GLU A 318 7.20 -6.29 13.77
C GLU A 318 5.74 -6.15 13.27
N THR A 319 4.74 -6.42 14.12
CA THR A 319 3.33 -6.32 13.72
C THR A 319 2.74 -4.97 14.09
N LYS A 320 1.81 -4.46 13.26
CA LYS A 320 1.17 -3.14 13.52
C LYS A 320 0.42 -3.09 14.86
N THR A 321 -0.09 -4.23 15.31
CA THR A 321 -0.96 -4.34 16.48
C THR A 321 -0.22 -4.73 17.76
N SER A 322 1.10 -4.95 17.69
CA SER A 322 1.86 -5.49 18.82
C SER A 322 1.27 -6.82 19.32
N GLN A 323 0.88 -7.67 18.37
CA GLN A 323 0.43 -9.04 18.61
C GLN A 323 1.31 -9.95 17.75
N PRO A 324 1.93 -11.00 18.31
CA PRO A 324 2.71 -11.93 17.50
C PRO A 324 1.81 -12.64 16.50
N ILE A 325 2.39 -13.11 15.39
CA ILE A 325 1.73 -14.00 14.45
C ILE A 325 2.48 -15.32 14.51
N GLU A 326 1.76 -16.36 14.90
CA GLU A 326 2.27 -17.73 14.91
C GLU A 326 1.29 -18.62 14.17
N ALA A 327 1.78 -19.33 13.16
CA ALA A 327 0.98 -20.25 12.38
C ALA A 327 1.82 -21.45 11.94
N VAL A 328 1.28 -22.66 12.09
CA VAL A 328 1.85 -23.85 11.46
C VAL A 328 1.59 -23.77 9.96
N LEU A 329 2.66 -23.83 9.16
CA LEU A 329 2.55 -23.78 7.72
C LEU A 329 2.19 -25.17 7.16
N PRO A 330 1.16 -25.26 6.30
CA PRO A 330 0.83 -26.50 5.62
C PRO A 330 1.98 -26.99 4.74
N GLU A 331 2.17 -28.31 4.67
CA GLU A 331 3.24 -28.94 3.89
C GLU A 331 3.30 -28.47 2.42
N PRO A 332 2.17 -28.31 1.68
CA PRO A 332 2.23 -27.80 0.31
C PRO A 332 2.85 -26.40 0.18
N LEU A 333 2.63 -25.51 1.17
CA LEU A 333 3.23 -24.18 1.18
C LEU A 333 4.72 -24.27 1.50
N VAL A 334 5.12 -25.10 2.47
CA VAL A 334 6.54 -25.30 2.82
C VAL A 334 7.32 -25.81 1.61
N ARG A 335 6.80 -26.84 0.92
CA ARG A 335 7.43 -27.37 -0.31
C ARG A 335 7.55 -26.31 -1.40
N MET A 336 6.53 -25.47 -1.57
CA MET A 336 6.56 -24.38 -2.55
C MET A 336 7.62 -23.31 -2.20
N ILE A 337 7.75 -22.98 -0.92
CA ILE A 337 8.81 -22.07 -0.43
C ILE A 337 10.18 -22.69 -0.68
N ASP A 338 10.40 -23.95 -0.30
CA ASP A 338 11.70 -24.62 -0.45
C ASP A 338 12.12 -24.76 -1.91
N HIS A 339 11.18 -25.10 -2.80
CA HIS A 339 11.40 -25.15 -4.24
C HIS A 339 11.76 -23.77 -4.80
N PHE A 340 11.04 -22.72 -4.38
CA PHE A 340 11.36 -21.35 -4.76
C PHE A 340 12.76 -20.93 -4.29
N MET A 341 13.09 -21.17 -3.03
CA MET A 341 14.38 -20.81 -2.45
C MET A 341 15.54 -21.54 -3.13
N THR A 342 15.34 -22.79 -3.55
CA THR A 342 16.40 -23.59 -4.17
C THR A 342 16.59 -23.25 -5.65
N ARG A 343 15.50 -23.15 -6.42
CA ARG A 343 15.57 -23.05 -7.90
C ARG A 343 15.52 -21.62 -8.42
N TYR A 344 14.77 -20.74 -7.77
CA TYR A 344 14.39 -19.44 -8.34
C TYR A 344 14.97 -18.25 -7.59
N HIS A 345 15.11 -18.33 -6.27
CA HIS A 345 15.66 -17.24 -5.45
C HIS A 345 17.07 -16.81 -5.89
N PRO A 346 18.01 -17.72 -6.23
CA PRO A 346 19.35 -17.34 -6.71
C PRO A 346 19.34 -16.54 -8.03
N LEU A 347 18.26 -16.60 -8.80
CA LEU A 347 18.10 -15.83 -10.04
C LEU A 347 17.60 -14.40 -9.80
N LEU A 348 17.17 -14.09 -8.56
CA LEU A 348 16.64 -12.79 -8.17
C LEU A 348 17.67 -11.93 -7.46
N THR A 349 18.58 -12.57 -6.74
CA THR A 349 19.61 -11.93 -5.93
C THR A 349 20.81 -12.86 -5.79
N SER A 350 22.02 -12.29 -5.77
CA SER A 350 23.24 -13.00 -5.37
C SER A 350 23.42 -13.07 -3.86
N ASP A 351 22.58 -12.31 -3.13
CA ASP A 351 22.64 -12.15 -1.68
C ASP A 351 21.91 -13.30 -0.96
N THR A 352 22.57 -13.88 0.05
CA THR A 352 22.07 -15.02 0.84
C THR A 352 21.30 -14.60 2.10
N ASP A 353 20.94 -13.32 2.22
CA ASP A 353 20.28 -12.68 3.39
C ASP A 353 18.90 -13.25 3.81
N GLY A 354 18.48 -14.42 3.30
CA GLY A 354 17.29 -15.13 3.76
C GLY A 354 15.94 -14.47 3.41
N LEU A 355 15.94 -13.24 2.90
CA LEU A 355 14.73 -12.53 2.50
C LEU A 355 13.99 -13.31 1.41
N LEU A 356 12.72 -13.65 1.64
CA LEU A 356 11.89 -14.32 0.62
C LEU A 356 11.63 -13.41 -0.60
N PHE A 357 11.61 -12.09 -0.37
CA PHE A 357 11.27 -11.11 -1.40
C PHE A 357 12.37 -10.05 -1.60
N PRO A 358 13.52 -10.43 -2.18
CA PRO A 358 14.64 -9.51 -2.37
C PRO A 358 14.34 -8.40 -3.37
N GLY A 359 14.96 -7.25 -3.13
CA GLY A 359 15.08 -6.13 -4.06
C GLY A 359 15.96 -6.48 -5.26
N ARG A 360 15.99 -5.58 -6.25
CA ARG A 360 16.86 -5.77 -7.43
C ARG A 360 18.33 -5.55 -7.08
N ASP A 361 18.59 -4.56 -6.23
CA ASP A 361 19.94 -4.06 -5.92
C ASP A 361 20.36 -4.51 -4.51
N GLY A 362 19.89 -5.69 -4.07
CA GLY A 362 20.04 -6.17 -2.70
C GLY A 362 18.96 -5.68 -1.74
N GLY A 363 18.95 -6.26 -0.53
CA GLY A 363 18.02 -5.90 0.55
C GLY A 363 16.54 -6.12 0.24
N CYS A 364 15.67 -5.46 1.01
CA CYS A 364 14.21 -5.62 0.87
C CYS A 364 13.66 -4.95 -0.40
N LYS A 365 12.79 -5.67 -1.12
CA LYS A 365 12.01 -5.09 -2.22
C LYS A 365 11.20 -3.87 -1.76
N HIS A 366 10.97 -2.90 -2.65
CA HIS A 366 10.09 -1.79 -2.31
C HIS A 366 8.62 -2.26 -2.22
N ILE A 367 7.88 -1.80 -1.21
CA ILE A 367 6.51 -2.27 -0.94
C ILE A 367 5.55 -2.13 -2.13
N THR A 368 5.70 -1.06 -2.91
CA THR A 368 4.86 -0.83 -4.09
C THR A 368 5.20 -1.78 -5.23
N ALA A 369 6.45 -2.25 -5.33
CA ALA A 369 6.89 -3.17 -6.36
C ALA A 369 6.27 -4.56 -6.13
N LEU A 370 6.38 -5.11 -4.90
CA LEU A 370 5.74 -6.39 -4.57
C LEU A 370 4.21 -6.31 -4.70
N THR A 371 3.61 -5.20 -4.26
CA THR A 371 2.17 -4.97 -4.41
C THR A 371 1.75 -5.00 -5.88
N ALA A 372 2.47 -4.27 -6.74
CA ALA A 372 2.16 -4.22 -8.17
C ALA A 372 2.39 -5.56 -8.86
N GLN A 373 3.42 -6.31 -8.45
CA GLN A 373 3.72 -7.65 -8.95
C GLN A 373 2.55 -8.62 -8.67
N ILE A 374 2.05 -8.64 -7.43
CA ILE A 374 0.88 -9.47 -7.04
C ILE A 374 -0.38 -9.02 -7.78
N GLU A 375 -0.68 -7.72 -7.78
CA GLU A 375 -1.88 -7.17 -8.44
C GLU A 375 -1.90 -7.46 -9.94
N ARG A 376 -0.74 -7.39 -10.60
CA ARG A 376 -0.60 -7.70 -12.02
C ARG A 376 -0.80 -9.20 -12.27
N ALA A 377 -0.10 -10.05 -11.52
CA ALA A 377 -0.19 -11.50 -11.73
C ALA A 377 -1.62 -12.01 -11.56
N VAL A 378 -2.35 -11.55 -10.52
CA VAL A 378 -3.75 -11.93 -10.34
C VAL A 378 -4.59 -11.47 -11.53
N ARG A 379 -4.49 -10.19 -11.91
CA ARG A 379 -5.27 -9.64 -13.03
C ARG A 379 -5.03 -10.37 -14.33
N ASP A 380 -3.76 -10.62 -14.68
CA ASP A 380 -3.38 -11.21 -15.95
C ASP A 380 -3.80 -12.69 -16.05
N HIS A 381 -4.00 -13.38 -14.92
CA HIS A 381 -4.31 -14.82 -14.89
C HIS A 381 -5.76 -15.15 -14.51
N THR A 382 -6.47 -14.22 -13.90
CA THR A 382 -7.85 -14.44 -13.40
C THR A 382 -8.83 -13.34 -13.82
N GLY A 383 -8.36 -12.22 -14.37
CA GLY A 383 -9.18 -11.03 -14.64
C GLY A 383 -9.53 -10.22 -13.39
N LEU A 384 -9.13 -10.66 -12.19
CA LEU A 384 -9.57 -10.07 -10.93
C LEU A 384 -8.65 -8.93 -10.46
N ALA A 385 -9.26 -7.91 -9.86
CA ALA A 385 -8.53 -6.77 -9.28
C ALA A 385 -8.27 -6.98 -7.78
N VAL A 386 -7.27 -7.81 -7.44
CA VAL A 386 -6.92 -8.16 -6.05
C VAL A 386 -5.61 -7.52 -5.63
N ASN A 387 -5.65 -6.69 -4.59
CA ASN A 387 -4.45 -6.18 -3.94
C ASN A 387 -4.10 -6.99 -2.68
N PRO A 388 -2.87 -6.91 -2.14
CA PRO A 388 -2.47 -7.65 -0.95
C PRO A 388 -3.40 -7.44 0.27
N HIS A 389 -4.00 -6.26 0.41
CA HIS A 389 -4.92 -6.00 1.52
C HIS A 389 -6.29 -6.67 1.30
N LEU A 390 -6.70 -6.89 0.05
CA LEU A 390 -7.96 -7.55 -0.28
C LEU A 390 -7.95 -9.02 0.12
N PHE A 391 -6.80 -9.71 0.10
CA PHE A 391 -6.67 -11.08 0.65
C PHE A 391 -7.12 -11.16 2.10
N ARG A 392 -6.81 -10.14 2.92
CA ARG A 392 -7.28 -10.06 4.31
C ARG A 392 -8.79 -9.87 4.42
N HIS A 393 -9.37 -9.10 3.51
CA HIS A 393 -10.83 -8.96 3.47
C HIS A 393 -11.51 -10.22 2.92
N LEU A 394 -10.88 -10.92 1.98
CA LEU A 394 -11.35 -12.19 1.45
C LEU A 394 -11.30 -13.26 2.54
N ALA A 395 -10.22 -13.37 3.31
CA ALA A 395 -10.14 -14.28 4.44
C ALA A 395 -11.28 -14.04 5.42
N GLY A 396 -11.54 -12.78 5.82
CA GLY A 396 -12.71 -12.46 6.67
C GLY A 396 -14.05 -12.85 6.04
N LYS A 397 -14.21 -12.66 4.72
CA LYS A 397 -15.42 -13.08 3.98
C LYS A 397 -15.61 -14.60 4.03
N LEU A 398 -14.56 -15.35 3.69
CA LEU A 398 -14.60 -16.81 3.65
C LEU A 398 -14.82 -17.38 5.06
N SER A 399 -14.22 -16.78 6.09
CA SER A 399 -14.47 -17.17 7.48
C SER A 399 -15.94 -17.01 7.88
N GLN A 400 -16.60 -15.91 7.49
CA GLN A 400 -18.03 -15.73 7.77
C GLN A 400 -18.94 -16.62 6.91
N GLN A 401 -18.49 -17.06 5.73
CA GLN A 401 -19.23 -18.04 4.93
C GLN A 401 -19.11 -19.46 5.50
N PHE A 402 -17.94 -19.80 6.04
CA PHE A 402 -17.66 -21.10 6.65
C PHE A 402 -18.32 -21.24 8.03
N ASP A 403 -18.18 -20.22 8.89
CA ASP A 403 -18.71 -20.21 10.26
C ASP A 403 -19.34 -18.83 10.58
N PRO A 404 -20.58 -18.60 10.10
CA PRO A 404 -21.26 -17.31 10.26
C PRO A 404 -21.43 -16.88 11.72
N GLY A 405 -21.07 -15.64 12.03
CA GLY A 405 -21.19 -15.08 13.38
C GLY A 405 -19.98 -15.36 14.28
N ASN A 406 -19.04 -16.23 13.86
CA ASN A 406 -17.79 -16.45 14.57
C ASN A 406 -16.76 -15.34 14.24
N TYR A 407 -17.00 -14.16 14.79
CA TYR A 407 -16.07 -13.02 14.64
C TYR A 407 -14.76 -13.23 15.40
N GLU A 408 -14.71 -14.13 16.39
CA GLU A 408 -13.51 -14.41 17.15
C GLU A 408 -12.48 -15.15 16.30
N LEU A 409 -12.89 -16.16 15.53
CA LEU A 409 -12.05 -16.81 14.52
C LEU A 409 -11.46 -15.79 13.55
N SER A 410 -12.31 -14.89 13.03
CA SER A 410 -11.88 -13.84 12.12
C SER A 410 -10.93 -12.83 12.79
N ARG A 411 -11.15 -12.50 14.07
CA ARG A 411 -10.30 -11.59 14.86
C ARG A 411 -8.90 -12.18 15.04
N GLN A 412 -8.81 -13.46 15.42
CA GLN A 412 -7.54 -14.17 15.60
C GLN A 412 -6.80 -14.34 14.27
N LEU A 413 -7.47 -14.87 13.24
CA LEU A 413 -6.91 -15.07 11.90
C LEU A 413 -6.33 -13.78 11.30
N LEU A 414 -6.99 -12.64 11.54
CA LEU A 414 -6.55 -11.36 11.01
C LEU A 414 -5.64 -10.59 11.99
N GLY A 415 -5.44 -11.05 13.22
CA GLY A 415 -4.68 -10.32 14.24
C GLY A 415 -5.26 -8.93 14.48
N HIS A 416 -6.57 -8.85 14.71
CA HIS A 416 -7.27 -7.64 15.15
C HIS A 416 -7.26 -7.57 16.69
N ARG A 417 -7.01 -6.38 17.24
CA ARG A 417 -6.94 -6.18 18.70
C ARG A 417 -8.33 -6.18 19.36
N SER A 418 -9.36 -5.76 18.62
CA SER A 418 -10.72 -5.63 19.13
C SER A 418 -11.69 -6.32 18.17
N THR A 419 -12.64 -7.05 18.73
CA THR A 419 -13.74 -7.68 18.01
C THR A 419 -14.63 -6.63 17.34
N ASP A 420 -14.84 -5.46 17.95
CA ASP A 420 -15.59 -4.35 17.34
C ASP A 420 -15.02 -3.92 16.00
N THR A 421 -13.70 -3.98 15.86
CA THR A 421 -13.03 -3.70 14.59
C THR A 421 -13.44 -4.74 13.56
N THR A 422 -13.35 -6.04 13.90
CA THR A 422 -13.76 -7.15 13.03
C THR A 422 -15.23 -7.03 12.64
N VAL A 423 -16.13 -6.89 13.61
CA VAL A 423 -17.57 -6.70 13.41
C VAL A 423 -17.77 -5.52 12.45
N THR A 424 -17.27 -4.33 12.78
CA THR A 424 -17.42 -3.14 11.92
C THR A 424 -16.98 -3.33 10.46
N TYR A 425 -15.95 -4.13 10.19
CA TYR A 425 -15.50 -4.40 8.82
C TYR A 425 -16.34 -5.44 8.07
N TYR A 426 -16.93 -6.40 8.79
CA TYR A 426 -17.57 -7.58 8.20
C TYR A 426 -19.09 -7.67 8.41
N THR A 427 -19.72 -6.84 9.27
CA THR A 427 -21.18 -6.82 9.51
C THR A 427 -22.02 -6.75 8.23
N GLY A 428 -21.52 -6.05 7.20
CA GLY A 428 -22.22 -5.95 5.91
C GLY A 428 -22.22 -7.24 5.08
N GLN A 429 -21.43 -8.24 5.44
CA GLN A 429 -21.44 -9.58 4.85
C GLN A 429 -22.43 -10.50 5.55
N ASP A 430 -22.67 -10.30 6.85
CA ASP A 430 -23.70 -11.03 7.60
C ASP A 430 -25.09 -10.74 7.06
N THR A 431 -25.36 -9.51 6.61
CA THR A 431 -26.62 -9.20 5.90
C THR A 431 -26.79 -10.05 4.65
N ALA A 432 -25.74 -10.23 3.85
CA ALA A 432 -25.81 -11.03 2.62
C ALA A 432 -25.99 -12.53 2.92
N ALA A 433 -25.27 -13.04 3.93
CA ALA A 433 -25.42 -14.43 4.38
C ALA A 433 -26.81 -14.70 4.98
N ALA A 434 -27.34 -13.75 5.77
CA ALA A 434 -28.68 -13.82 6.35
C ALA A 434 -29.76 -13.82 5.25
N VAL A 435 -29.64 -12.94 4.25
CA VAL A 435 -30.55 -12.91 3.09
C VAL A 435 -30.49 -14.23 2.33
N ALA A 436 -29.30 -14.74 1.99
CA ALA A 436 -29.17 -16.01 1.27
C ALA A 436 -29.78 -17.19 2.05
N ARG A 437 -29.61 -17.23 3.37
CA ARG A 437 -30.19 -18.27 4.24
C ARG A 437 -31.72 -18.14 4.33
N TYR A 438 -32.24 -16.92 4.35
CA TYR A 438 -33.67 -16.65 4.31
C TYR A 438 -34.27 -17.04 2.94
N ASP A 439 -33.62 -16.68 1.84
CA ASP A 439 -34.02 -17.05 0.48
C ASP A 439 -34.11 -18.58 0.33
N ALA A 440 -33.08 -19.31 0.80
CA ALA A 440 -33.08 -20.77 0.81
C ALA A 440 -34.29 -21.34 1.60
N ASN A 441 -34.59 -20.76 2.77
CA ASN A 441 -35.75 -21.15 3.57
C ASN A 441 -37.08 -20.94 2.82
N ILE A 442 -37.24 -19.78 2.15
CA ILE A 442 -38.43 -19.46 1.37
C ILE A 442 -38.56 -20.40 0.16
N LEU A 443 -37.47 -20.68 -0.56
CA LEU A 443 -37.47 -21.58 -1.72
C LEU A 443 -37.81 -23.02 -1.33
N GLU A 444 -37.26 -23.50 -0.22
CA GLU A 444 -37.56 -24.83 0.34
C GLU A 444 -39.03 -24.93 0.74
N ARG A 445 -39.56 -23.95 1.48
CA ARG A 445 -40.98 -23.88 1.86
C ARG A 445 -41.89 -23.81 0.64
N THR A 446 -41.53 -23.01 -0.36
CA THR A 446 -42.31 -22.88 -1.60
C THR A 446 -42.39 -24.21 -2.34
N SER A 447 -41.25 -24.92 -2.47
CA SER A 447 -41.19 -26.25 -3.10
C SER A 447 -42.03 -27.27 -2.33
N SER A 448 -41.90 -27.29 -1.00
CA SER A 448 -42.68 -28.17 -0.12
C SER A 448 -44.19 -27.93 -0.22
N LEU A 449 -44.62 -26.66 -0.20
CA LEU A 449 -46.04 -26.28 -0.29
C LEU A 449 -46.62 -26.53 -1.68
N ARG A 450 -45.88 -26.26 -2.76
CA ARG A 450 -46.31 -26.62 -4.12
C ARG A 450 -46.55 -28.13 -4.26
N GLY A 451 -45.66 -28.95 -3.71
CA GLY A 451 -45.85 -30.40 -3.70
C GLY A 451 -47.12 -30.85 -2.98
N LYS A 452 -47.51 -30.16 -1.90
CA LYS A 452 -48.73 -30.47 -1.12
C LYS A 452 -50.02 -29.95 -1.75
N VAL A 453 -49.97 -28.84 -2.50
CA VAL A 453 -51.13 -28.21 -3.12
C VAL A 453 -51.43 -28.81 -4.50
N VAL A 454 -50.40 -29.17 -5.27
CA VAL A 454 -50.56 -29.75 -6.62
C VAL A 454 -50.70 -31.27 -6.59
N GLY A 455 -50.25 -31.92 -5.50
CA GLY A 455 -50.41 -33.37 -5.27
C GLY A 455 -51.77 -33.79 -4.68
N ARG A 456 -52.83 -32.98 -4.83
CA ARG A 456 -54.20 -33.30 -4.42
C ARG A 456 -55.15 -33.28 -5.61
#